data_AF-A0A9X1UPX3-F1
#
_entry.id   AF-A0A9X1UPX3-F1
#
_cell.length_a   1.000
_cell.length_b   1.000
_cell.length_c   1.000
_cell.angle_alpha   90.00
_cell.angle_beta   90.00
_cell.angle_gamma   90.00
#
_symmetry.space_group_name_H-M   'P 1'
#
loop_
_entity.id
_entity.type
_entity.pdbx_description
1 polymer ?
#
loop_
_entity_poly.entity_id
_entity_poly.type
_entity_poly.pdbx_seq_one_letter_code
_entity_poly.pdbx_strand_id
1 'polypeptide(L)'
;MEILTEPERRRRRTAQEKIAIVQETLTPGASVSAVARRHGVNPNQVFGWRKQYQEGSLAAVKAGETVVPASELAAAIKEIKELQRLLGKKTMEVEILKEAVEWGRFKKPDCALALAAGGRPLKTVCEVLGVARSVVAVKQARSSDWQDGRRAKPTDDTELVEEIHGHVAHLPTYGYRRIWALLRRSREMVGAPCINHKRVYRVMREHHLLLRRPGVRRDKRRHDGRVAVDRSNTRWCSDGFEFRCDDGTPLRVTFALDCCDREAISWAATTGGHSGDVVRDVMLAAVEQRFGTTQTAQAIEWLTDNGSAYIDHRTRSFARELGLEPLTTPVRSPQSNGMAESFVKTMKHNYVAYMDKPDAPTALSRLAIAFEHYNERHPHKALKYRSPREFRRAAASST
;
A
#
# COMPACT_ATOMS: atom_id res chain seq x y z
N MET A 1 -99.70 -3.43 58.20
CA MET A 1 -98.89 -4.66 58.40
C MET A 1 -97.59 -4.46 57.65
N GLU A 2 -96.58 -3.92 58.33
CA GLU A 2 -95.20 -3.92 57.86
C GLU A 2 -94.73 -5.37 57.69
N ILE A 3 -94.11 -5.68 56.56
CA ILE A 3 -93.14 -6.77 56.49
C ILE A 3 -91.95 -6.27 55.66
N LEU A 4 -90.91 -5.85 56.39
CA LEU A 4 -89.56 -5.73 55.90
C LEU A 4 -89.02 -7.15 55.65
N THR A 5 -88.72 -7.50 54.40
CA THR A 5 -87.97 -8.72 54.07
C THR A 5 -86.56 -8.36 53.61
N GLU A 6 -85.59 -8.99 54.28
CA GLU A 6 -84.14 -8.90 54.17
C GLU A 6 -83.58 -8.98 52.73
N PRO A 7 -82.38 -8.44 52.46
CA PRO A 7 -81.71 -8.61 51.16
C PRO A 7 -81.25 -10.07 50.97
N GLU A 8 -81.78 -10.74 49.93
CA GLU A 8 -81.40 -12.10 49.54
C GLU A 8 -79.87 -12.27 49.45
N ARG A 9 -79.34 -13.23 50.23
CA ARG A 9 -77.94 -13.69 50.15
C ARG A 9 -77.59 -14.09 48.72
N ARG A 10 -76.62 -13.42 48.09
CA ARG A 10 -76.04 -13.82 46.79
C ARG A 10 -75.57 -15.28 46.84
N ARG A 11 -76.26 -16.16 46.11
CA ARG A 11 -75.90 -17.58 45.95
C ARG A 11 -74.55 -17.70 45.24
N ARG A 12 -73.51 -18.16 45.94
CA ARG A 12 -72.15 -18.35 45.37
C ARG A 12 -72.09 -19.70 44.64
N ARG A 13 -72.10 -19.68 43.30
CA ARG A 13 -71.98 -20.90 42.47
C ARG A 13 -70.54 -21.37 42.32
N THR A 14 -70.34 -22.69 42.35
CA THR A 14 -69.03 -23.32 42.13
C THR A 14 -68.58 -23.21 40.67
N ALA A 15 -67.29 -23.43 40.40
CA ALA A 15 -66.77 -23.41 39.03
C ALA A 15 -67.39 -24.51 38.16
N GLN A 16 -67.64 -25.70 38.71
CA GLN A 16 -68.30 -26.81 38.00
C GLN A 16 -69.73 -26.46 37.61
N GLU A 17 -70.50 -25.82 38.52
CA GLU A 17 -71.85 -25.36 38.22
C GLU A 17 -71.86 -24.30 37.10
N LYS A 18 -70.91 -23.37 37.09
CA LYS A 18 -70.81 -22.36 36.01
C LYS A 18 -70.49 -23.00 34.66
N ILE A 19 -69.60 -23.99 34.63
CA ILE A 19 -69.24 -24.71 33.41
C ILE A 19 -70.43 -25.50 32.87
N ALA A 20 -71.18 -26.19 33.74
CA ALA A 20 -72.38 -26.94 33.33
C ALA A 20 -73.43 -26.02 32.70
N ILE A 21 -73.70 -24.86 33.31
CA ILE A 21 -74.63 -23.86 32.77
C ILE A 21 -74.15 -23.33 31.41
N VAL A 22 -72.86 -23.04 31.25
CA VAL A 22 -72.29 -22.58 29.97
C VAL A 22 -72.40 -23.66 28.90
N GLN A 23 -72.08 -24.93 29.21
CA GLN A 23 -72.19 -26.05 28.26
C GLN A 23 -73.64 -26.25 27.80
N GLU A 24 -74.62 -26.10 28.69
CA GLU A 24 -76.04 -26.14 28.33
C GLU A 24 -76.39 -25.04 27.32
N THR A 25 -75.83 -23.83 27.44
CA THR A 25 -76.03 -22.77 26.43
C THR A 25 -75.37 -23.01 25.07
N LEU A 26 -74.51 -24.03 24.96
CA LEU A 26 -73.83 -24.39 23.71
C LEU A 26 -74.53 -25.51 22.94
N THR A 27 -75.60 -26.10 23.49
CA THR A 27 -76.42 -27.08 22.74
C THR A 27 -77.17 -26.40 21.58
N PRO A 28 -77.21 -27.02 20.38
CA PRO A 28 -77.92 -26.45 19.23
C PRO A 28 -79.39 -26.18 19.56
N GLY A 29 -79.86 -24.95 19.31
CA GLY A 29 -81.23 -24.52 19.60
C GLY A 29 -81.47 -23.97 21.02
N ALA A 30 -80.48 -24.00 21.91
CA ALA A 30 -80.63 -23.44 23.26
C ALA A 30 -80.55 -21.90 23.28
N SER A 31 -81.49 -21.25 23.98
CA SER A 31 -81.45 -19.81 24.24
C SER A 31 -80.74 -19.51 25.57
N VAL A 32 -79.72 -18.65 25.53
CA VAL A 32 -78.96 -18.21 26.72
C VAL A 32 -79.90 -17.64 27.79
N SER A 33 -80.91 -16.86 27.40
CA SER A 33 -81.89 -16.27 28.33
C SER A 33 -82.87 -17.30 28.90
N ALA A 34 -83.10 -18.41 28.22
CA ALA A 34 -83.92 -19.51 28.74
C ALA A 34 -83.14 -20.37 29.76
N VAL A 35 -81.89 -20.70 29.44
CA VAL A 35 -80.98 -21.42 30.35
C VAL A 35 -80.70 -20.58 31.60
N ALA A 36 -80.47 -19.28 31.45
CA ALA A 36 -80.25 -18.36 32.57
C ALA A 36 -81.46 -18.33 33.53
N ARG A 37 -82.70 -18.29 33.00
CA ARG A 37 -83.92 -18.37 33.83
C ARG A 37 -84.07 -19.70 34.56
N ARG A 38 -83.81 -20.82 33.87
CA ARG A 38 -83.89 -22.17 34.46
C ARG A 38 -82.97 -22.35 35.66
N HIS A 39 -81.79 -21.74 35.60
CA HIS A 39 -80.78 -21.81 36.65
C HIS A 39 -80.83 -20.65 37.65
N GLY A 40 -81.76 -19.69 37.49
CA GLY A 40 -81.85 -18.50 38.33
C GLY A 40 -80.59 -17.62 38.25
N VAL A 41 -80.03 -17.43 37.05
CA VAL A 41 -78.86 -16.58 36.77
C VAL A 41 -79.29 -15.37 35.96
N ASN A 42 -78.64 -14.21 36.19
CA ASN A 42 -78.79 -13.09 35.27
C ASN A 42 -78.14 -13.46 33.91
N PRO A 43 -78.85 -13.31 32.77
CA PRO A 43 -78.31 -13.62 31.44
C PRO A 43 -76.95 -12.98 31.15
N ASN A 44 -76.70 -11.76 31.64
CA ASN A 44 -75.42 -11.05 31.44
C ASN A 44 -74.24 -11.78 32.10
N GLN A 45 -74.47 -12.45 33.23
CA GLN A 45 -73.43 -13.26 33.87
C GLN A 45 -73.12 -14.52 33.06
N VAL A 46 -74.14 -15.13 32.43
CA VAL A 46 -73.97 -16.29 31.57
C VAL A 46 -73.24 -15.91 30.27
N PHE A 47 -73.50 -14.74 29.68
CA PHE A 47 -72.72 -14.21 28.57
C PHE A 47 -71.25 -13.96 28.96
N GLY A 48 -71.01 -13.40 30.15
CA GLY A 48 -69.66 -13.22 30.68
C GLY A 48 -68.92 -14.55 30.87
N TRP A 49 -69.58 -15.57 31.42
CA TRP A 49 -69.00 -16.90 31.58
C TRP A 49 -68.78 -17.61 30.24
N ARG A 50 -69.69 -17.46 29.28
CA ARG A 50 -69.54 -18.04 27.93
C ARG A 50 -68.33 -17.44 27.20
N LYS A 51 -68.12 -16.13 27.32
CA LYS A 51 -66.93 -15.46 26.78
C LYS A 51 -65.64 -15.98 27.43
N GLN A 52 -65.60 -16.05 28.77
CA GLN A 52 -64.46 -16.60 29.51
C GLN A 52 -64.18 -18.07 29.20
N TYR A 53 -65.21 -18.87 28.89
CA TYR A 53 -65.07 -20.27 28.49
C TYR A 53 -64.48 -20.40 27.08
N GLN A 54 -64.89 -19.54 26.13
CA GLN A 54 -64.32 -19.50 24.78
C GLN A 54 -62.88 -18.99 24.75
N GLU A 55 -62.54 -18.06 25.65
CA GLU A 55 -61.18 -17.51 25.84
C GLU A 55 -60.28 -18.43 26.68
N GLY A 56 -60.75 -19.62 27.09
CA GLY A 56 -59.99 -20.61 27.86
C GLY A 56 -59.74 -20.25 29.33
N SER A 57 -60.33 -19.17 29.83
CA SER A 57 -60.03 -18.54 31.12
C SER A 57 -60.82 -19.12 32.31
N LEU A 58 -61.89 -19.90 32.09
CA LEU A 58 -62.68 -20.50 33.18
C LEU A 58 -62.12 -21.82 33.73
N ALA A 59 -61.15 -22.45 33.05
CA ALA A 59 -60.54 -23.71 33.49
C ALA A 59 -59.33 -23.53 34.43
N ALA A 60 -58.79 -22.31 34.58
CA ALA A 60 -57.54 -22.04 35.28
C ALA A 60 -57.74 -21.47 36.72
N VAL A 61 -58.50 -22.19 37.56
CA VAL A 61 -58.45 -22.00 39.03
C VAL A 61 -57.92 -23.26 39.74
N LYS A 62 -57.23 -24.15 39.01
CA LYS A 62 -56.36 -25.17 39.62
C LYS A 62 -55.03 -25.19 38.88
N ALA A 63 -53.95 -24.99 39.64
CA ALA A 63 -52.53 -24.89 39.26
C ALA A 63 -52.11 -23.50 38.73
N GLY A 64 -51.39 -22.75 39.58
CA GLY A 64 -50.84 -21.42 39.31
C GLY A 64 -49.68 -21.41 38.32
N GLU A 65 -49.92 -21.88 37.10
CA GLU A 65 -49.01 -21.67 35.97
C GLU A 65 -49.37 -20.37 35.26
N THR A 66 -48.37 -19.51 35.02
CA THR A 66 -48.48 -18.34 34.14
C THR A 66 -48.72 -18.81 32.71
N VAL A 67 -49.98 -18.75 32.28
CA VAL A 67 -50.37 -19.07 30.90
C VAL A 67 -49.99 -17.90 29.99
N VAL A 68 -49.10 -18.15 29.03
CA VAL A 68 -48.83 -17.23 27.92
C VAL A 68 -50.10 -17.17 27.05
N PRO A 69 -50.66 -15.99 26.77
CA PRO A 69 -51.81 -15.86 25.87
C PRO A 69 -51.54 -16.55 24.53
N ALA A 70 -52.52 -17.29 23.99
CA ALA A 70 -52.38 -17.99 22.71
C ALA A 70 -51.94 -17.05 21.55
N SER A 71 -52.26 -15.76 21.65
CA SER A 71 -51.80 -14.71 20.74
C SER A 71 -50.29 -14.46 20.79
N GLU A 72 -49.69 -14.48 21.98
CA GLU A 72 -48.24 -14.28 22.17
C GLU A 72 -47.46 -15.51 21.70
N LEU A 73 -47.97 -16.72 21.96
CA LEU A 73 -47.40 -17.95 21.43
C LEU A 73 -47.45 -17.98 19.89
N ALA A 74 -48.57 -17.56 19.29
CA ALA A 74 -48.71 -17.48 17.84
C ALA A 74 -47.75 -16.44 17.22
N ALA A 75 -47.56 -15.30 17.88
CA ALA A 75 -46.60 -14.27 17.46
C ALA A 75 -45.15 -14.79 17.53
N ALA A 76 -44.77 -15.44 18.62
CA ALA A 76 -43.44 -16.04 18.79
C ALA A 76 -43.17 -17.14 17.74
N ILE A 77 -44.15 -18.00 17.45
CA ILE A 77 -44.01 -19.02 16.39
C ILE A 77 -43.81 -18.37 15.01
N LYS A 78 -44.49 -17.26 14.73
CA LYS A 78 -44.30 -16.51 13.48
C LYS A 78 -42.89 -15.91 13.40
N GLU A 79 -42.40 -15.34 14.49
CA GLU A 79 -41.06 -14.78 14.58
C GLU A 79 -39.98 -15.86 14.43
N ILE A 80 -40.15 -17.02 15.05
CA ILE A 80 -39.24 -18.16 14.88
C ILE A 80 -39.15 -18.58 13.40
N LYS A 81 -40.29 -18.65 12.68
CA LYS A 81 -40.29 -18.96 11.24
C LYS A 81 -39.59 -17.89 10.41
N GLU A 82 -39.77 -16.61 10.74
CA GLU A 82 -39.09 -15.48 10.09
C GLU A 82 -37.57 -15.57 10.30
N LEU A 83 -37.13 -15.81 11.54
CA LEU A 83 -35.73 -15.97 11.90
C LEU A 83 -35.09 -17.19 11.23
N GLN A 84 -35.79 -18.33 11.21
CA GLN A 84 -35.32 -19.52 10.48
C GLN A 84 -35.13 -19.25 8.99
N ARG A 85 -36.04 -18.49 8.37
CA ARG A 85 -35.93 -18.08 6.96
C ARG A 85 -34.73 -17.16 6.74
N LEU A 86 -34.51 -16.16 7.60
CA LEU A 86 -33.37 -15.25 7.52
C LEU A 86 -32.04 -15.97 7.74
N LEU A 87 -31.98 -16.89 8.72
CA LEU A 87 -30.83 -17.71 9.00
C LEU A 87 -30.49 -18.58 7.77
N GLY A 88 -31.47 -19.26 7.18
CA GLY A 88 -31.25 -20.05 5.95
C GLY A 88 -30.70 -19.21 4.80
N LYS A 89 -31.20 -17.98 4.62
CA LYS A 89 -30.67 -17.03 3.62
C LYS A 89 -29.20 -16.68 3.92
N LYS A 90 -28.89 -16.31 5.17
CA LYS A 90 -27.52 -15.93 5.57
C LYS A 90 -26.54 -17.10 5.47
N THR A 91 -26.94 -18.31 5.81
CA THR A 91 -26.14 -19.52 5.65
C THR A 91 -25.79 -19.74 4.18
N MET A 92 -26.76 -19.59 3.27
CA MET A 92 -26.51 -19.69 1.82
C MET A 92 -25.51 -18.64 1.32
N GLU A 93 -25.65 -17.38 1.76
CA GLU A 93 -24.71 -16.30 1.41
C GLU A 93 -23.28 -16.62 1.85
N VAL A 94 -23.11 -17.15 3.08
CA VAL A 94 -21.80 -17.52 3.63
C VAL A 94 -21.16 -18.67 2.84
N GLU A 95 -21.91 -19.71 2.49
CA GLU A 95 -21.40 -20.84 1.72
C GLU A 95 -20.97 -20.41 0.30
N ILE A 96 -21.76 -19.55 -0.36
CA ILE A 96 -21.38 -18.98 -1.66
C ILE A 96 -20.07 -18.17 -1.55
N LEU A 97 -19.89 -17.39 -0.50
CA LEU A 97 -18.67 -16.60 -0.29
C LEU A 97 -17.46 -17.49 0.01
N LYS A 98 -17.61 -18.55 0.79
CA LYS A 98 -16.54 -19.53 1.06
C LYS A 98 -16.08 -20.20 -0.24
N GLU A 99 -17.02 -20.70 -1.04
CA GLU A 99 -16.68 -21.30 -2.34
C GLU A 99 -16.04 -20.26 -3.28
N ALA A 100 -16.54 -19.03 -3.31
CA ALA A 100 -15.95 -17.96 -4.12
C ALA A 100 -14.48 -17.63 -3.75
N VAL A 101 -14.09 -17.81 -2.49
CA VAL A 101 -12.70 -17.60 -2.03
C VAL A 101 -11.76 -18.65 -2.62
N GLU A 102 -12.19 -19.89 -2.82
CA GLU A 102 -11.41 -20.93 -3.53
C GLU A 102 -11.09 -20.48 -4.97
N TRP A 103 -12.00 -19.74 -5.59
CA TRP A 103 -11.82 -19.12 -6.91
C TRP A 103 -11.12 -17.75 -6.84
N GLY A 104 -10.58 -17.33 -5.70
CA GLY A 104 -10.15 -15.96 -5.39
C GLY A 104 -9.03 -15.35 -6.25
N ARG A 105 -8.49 -16.11 -7.22
CA ARG A 105 -7.55 -15.62 -8.24
C ARG A 105 -8.24 -15.08 -9.49
N PHE A 106 -9.55 -15.34 -9.65
CA PHE A 106 -10.34 -14.96 -10.82
C PHE A 106 -11.19 -13.71 -10.57
N LYS A 107 -11.68 -13.09 -11.65
CA LYS A 107 -12.58 -11.94 -11.52
C LYS A 107 -13.95 -12.42 -11.04
N LYS A 108 -14.66 -11.58 -10.27
CA LYS A 108 -16.01 -11.91 -9.72
C LYS A 108 -17.00 -12.52 -10.73
N PRO A 109 -17.10 -12.06 -12.00
CA PRO A 109 -17.99 -12.68 -12.98
C PRO A 109 -17.59 -14.10 -13.37
N ASP A 110 -16.29 -14.44 -13.32
CA ASP A 110 -15.79 -15.78 -13.61
C ASP A 110 -16.07 -16.72 -12.44
N CYS A 111 -15.91 -16.25 -11.20
CA CYS A 111 -16.35 -16.97 -10.01
C CYS A 111 -17.87 -17.25 -10.05
N ALA A 112 -18.67 -16.26 -10.47
CA ALA A 112 -20.12 -16.41 -10.58
C ALA A 112 -20.53 -17.50 -11.59
N LEU A 113 -19.81 -17.61 -12.72
CA LEU A 113 -20.02 -18.69 -13.69
C LEU A 113 -19.69 -20.06 -13.12
N ALA A 114 -18.55 -20.19 -12.43
CA ALA A 114 -18.13 -21.45 -11.84
C ALA A 114 -19.11 -21.94 -10.77
N LEU A 115 -19.58 -21.04 -9.90
CA LEU A 115 -20.57 -21.36 -8.87
C LEU A 115 -21.93 -21.74 -9.46
N ALA A 116 -22.36 -21.04 -10.51
CA ALA A 116 -23.59 -21.37 -11.23
C ALA A 116 -23.49 -22.73 -11.95
N ALA A 117 -22.33 -23.05 -12.54
CA ALA A 117 -22.06 -24.36 -13.12
C ALA A 117 -22.03 -25.48 -12.06
N GLY A 118 -21.62 -25.16 -10.83
CA GLY A 118 -21.71 -26.03 -9.66
C GLY A 118 -23.12 -26.21 -9.08
N GLY A 119 -24.16 -25.68 -9.75
CA GLY A 119 -25.56 -25.86 -9.36
C GLY A 119 -26.13 -24.80 -8.42
N ARG A 120 -25.36 -23.75 -8.07
CA ARG A 120 -25.87 -22.64 -7.25
C ARG A 120 -26.83 -21.76 -8.08
N PRO A 121 -27.94 -21.27 -7.49
CA PRO A 121 -28.86 -20.37 -8.20
C PRO A 121 -28.17 -19.07 -8.65
N LEU A 122 -28.15 -18.82 -9.96
CA LEU A 122 -27.42 -17.67 -10.55
C LEU A 122 -27.84 -16.32 -9.97
N LYS A 123 -29.13 -16.13 -9.68
CA LYS A 123 -29.65 -14.90 -9.05
C LYS A 123 -28.97 -14.64 -7.70
N THR A 124 -28.96 -15.64 -6.82
CA THR A 124 -28.37 -15.56 -5.48
C THR A 124 -26.86 -15.34 -5.56
N VAL A 125 -26.16 -16.05 -6.46
CA VAL A 125 -24.72 -15.88 -6.67
C VAL A 125 -24.38 -14.45 -7.12
N CYS A 126 -25.15 -13.89 -8.05
CA CYS A 126 -24.94 -12.54 -8.54
C CYS A 126 -25.21 -11.46 -7.47
N GLU A 127 -26.26 -11.63 -6.67
CA GLU A 127 -26.57 -10.76 -5.54
C GLU A 127 -25.46 -10.79 -4.47
N VAL A 128 -24.98 -11.99 -4.10
CA VAL A 128 -23.92 -12.19 -3.09
C VAL A 128 -22.58 -11.61 -3.55
N LEU A 129 -22.17 -11.85 -4.80
CA LEU A 129 -20.88 -11.38 -5.32
C LEU A 129 -20.90 -9.90 -5.76
N GLY A 130 -22.10 -9.31 -5.88
CA GLY A 130 -22.29 -7.95 -6.38
C GLY A 130 -21.98 -7.84 -7.88
N VAL A 131 -22.44 -8.81 -8.67
CA VAL A 131 -22.23 -8.86 -10.12
C VAL A 131 -23.58 -8.74 -10.84
N ALA A 132 -23.63 -7.94 -11.91
CA ALA A 132 -24.83 -7.85 -12.73
C ALA A 132 -25.11 -9.16 -13.48
N ARG A 133 -26.34 -9.68 -13.38
CA ARG A 133 -26.79 -10.91 -14.06
C ARG A 133 -26.56 -10.86 -15.58
N SER A 134 -26.74 -9.70 -16.20
CA SER A 134 -26.51 -9.49 -17.63
C SER A 134 -25.05 -9.74 -18.04
N VAL A 135 -24.08 -9.37 -17.20
CA VAL A 135 -22.65 -9.59 -17.46
C VAL A 135 -22.32 -11.09 -17.42
N VAL A 136 -22.90 -11.82 -16.47
CA VAL A 136 -22.69 -13.27 -16.35
C VAL A 136 -23.36 -14.00 -17.51
N ALA A 137 -24.59 -13.63 -17.87
CA ALA A 137 -25.31 -14.20 -19.01
C ALA A 137 -24.55 -14.00 -20.34
N VAL A 138 -24.03 -12.80 -20.59
CA VAL A 138 -23.19 -12.52 -21.77
C VAL A 138 -21.95 -13.40 -21.78
N LYS A 139 -21.32 -13.66 -20.63
CA LYS A 139 -20.15 -14.54 -20.58
C LYS A 139 -20.52 -16.02 -20.75
N GLN A 140 -21.64 -16.47 -20.20
CA GLN A 140 -22.14 -17.84 -20.33
C GLN A 140 -22.49 -18.18 -21.79
N ALA A 141 -22.98 -17.19 -22.55
CA ALA A 141 -23.31 -17.33 -23.96
C ALA A 141 -22.10 -17.23 -24.91
N ARG A 142 -20.89 -17.00 -24.39
CA ARG A 142 -19.68 -16.98 -25.23
C ARG A 142 -19.35 -18.39 -25.69
N SER A 143 -19.02 -18.51 -26.97
CA SER A 143 -18.46 -19.73 -27.51
C SER A 143 -17.11 -20.05 -26.85
N SER A 144 -16.72 -21.33 -26.85
CA SER A 144 -15.46 -21.80 -26.27
C SER A 144 -14.22 -21.24 -26.98
N ASP A 145 -14.37 -20.80 -28.23
CA ASP A 145 -13.34 -20.13 -29.04
C ASP A 145 -13.33 -18.60 -28.88
N TRP A 146 -14.22 -18.03 -28.06
CA TRP A 146 -14.28 -16.59 -27.84
C TRP A 146 -12.98 -16.07 -27.23
N GLN A 147 -12.35 -15.10 -27.90
CA GLN A 147 -11.14 -14.43 -27.44
C GLN A 147 -11.42 -12.96 -27.15
N ASP A 148 -10.89 -12.46 -26.03
CA ASP A 148 -10.99 -11.04 -25.69
C ASP A 148 -10.21 -10.20 -26.72
N GLY A 149 -10.92 -9.33 -27.44
CA GLY A 149 -10.35 -8.43 -28.44
C GLY A 149 -9.42 -7.36 -27.86
N ARG A 150 -9.33 -7.21 -26.53
CA ARG A 150 -8.30 -6.40 -25.85
C ARG A 150 -6.93 -7.08 -25.87
N ARG A 151 -6.42 -7.40 -27.05
CA ARG A 151 -4.99 -7.68 -27.20
C ARG A 151 -4.25 -6.35 -27.25
N ALA A 152 -3.17 -6.24 -26.48
CA ALA A 152 -2.24 -5.15 -26.67
C ALA A 152 -1.80 -5.18 -28.14
N LYS A 153 -1.91 -4.06 -28.86
CA LYS A 153 -1.36 -3.95 -30.21
C LYS A 153 0.11 -4.40 -30.16
N PRO A 154 0.54 -5.35 -31.01
CA PRO A 154 1.96 -5.58 -31.22
C PRO A 154 2.58 -4.24 -31.57
N THR A 155 3.42 -3.72 -30.68
CA THR A 155 4.16 -2.50 -30.95
C THR A 155 5.48 -2.97 -31.50
N ASP A 156 5.88 -2.49 -32.67
CA ASP A 156 7.24 -2.68 -33.13
C ASP A 156 8.16 -1.92 -32.17
N ASP A 157 8.95 -2.67 -31.41
CA ASP A 157 9.89 -2.18 -30.43
C ASP A 157 11.34 -2.33 -30.92
N THR A 158 11.56 -2.72 -32.18
CA THR A 158 12.89 -3.01 -32.73
C THR A 158 13.85 -1.82 -32.60
N GLU A 159 13.42 -0.63 -33.02
CA GLU A 159 14.20 0.62 -32.88
C GLU A 159 14.51 0.93 -31.40
N LEU A 160 13.54 0.72 -30.51
CA LEU A 160 13.72 0.96 -29.07
C LEU A 160 14.73 -0.03 -28.46
N VAL A 161 14.76 -1.26 -28.94
CA VAL A 161 15.73 -2.27 -28.49
C VAL A 161 17.14 -1.84 -28.89
N GLU A 162 17.35 -1.36 -30.12
CA GLU A 162 18.64 -0.83 -30.58
C GLU A 162 19.11 0.38 -29.75
N GLU A 163 18.21 1.34 -29.49
CA GLU A 163 18.50 2.48 -28.61
C GLU A 163 18.91 2.03 -27.20
N ILE A 164 18.20 1.03 -26.64
CA ILE A 164 18.54 0.47 -25.33
C ILE A 164 19.91 -0.20 -25.36
N HIS A 165 20.22 -1.00 -26.39
CA HIS A 165 21.51 -1.67 -26.52
C HIS A 165 22.67 -0.66 -26.58
N GLY A 166 22.51 0.43 -27.33
CA GLY A 166 23.50 1.50 -27.39
C GLY A 166 23.81 2.09 -26.01
N HIS A 167 22.80 2.27 -25.15
CA HIS A 167 23.03 2.74 -23.78
C HIS A 167 23.59 1.68 -22.84
N VAL A 168 23.18 0.42 -22.96
CA VAL A 168 23.64 -0.68 -22.09
C VAL A 168 25.11 -1.03 -22.36
N ALA A 169 25.56 -0.96 -23.61
CA ALA A 169 26.93 -1.30 -24.00
C ALA A 169 28.00 -0.49 -23.23
N HIS A 170 27.71 0.78 -22.95
CA HIS A 170 28.64 1.66 -22.24
C HIS A 170 28.48 1.61 -20.72
N LEU A 171 27.32 1.20 -20.20
CA LEU A 171 26.96 1.26 -18.78
C LEU A 171 26.13 0.03 -18.36
N PRO A 172 26.76 -1.16 -18.25
CA PRO A 172 26.06 -2.43 -18.06
C PRO A 172 25.38 -2.54 -16.68
N THR A 173 25.59 -1.57 -15.78
CA THR A 173 25.02 -1.51 -14.43
C THR A 173 23.73 -0.71 -14.34
N TYR A 174 23.25 -0.14 -15.45
CA TYR A 174 22.07 0.72 -15.44
C TYR A 174 20.78 -0.09 -15.55
N GLY A 175 19.96 -0.02 -14.50
CA GLY A 175 18.61 -0.58 -14.54
C GLY A 175 17.66 0.23 -15.42
N TYR A 176 16.51 -0.34 -15.75
CA TYR A 176 15.54 0.23 -16.70
C TYR A 176 15.13 1.68 -16.43
N ARG A 177 15.12 2.14 -15.17
CA ARG A 177 14.77 3.53 -14.83
C ARG A 177 15.87 4.52 -15.24
N ARG A 178 17.13 4.12 -15.14
CA ARG A 178 18.25 4.95 -15.61
C ARG A 178 18.31 4.93 -17.14
N ILE A 179 18.14 3.77 -17.75
CA ILE A 179 18.03 3.66 -19.22
C ILE A 179 16.89 4.53 -19.75
N TRP A 180 15.70 4.46 -19.13
CA TRP A 180 14.59 5.35 -19.47
C TRP A 180 14.94 6.83 -19.38
N ALA A 181 15.70 7.26 -18.37
CA ALA A 181 16.13 8.64 -18.24
C ALA A 181 17.09 9.07 -19.35
N LEU A 182 18.03 8.19 -19.71
CA LEU A 182 18.96 8.44 -20.83
C LEU A 182 18.20 8.55 -22.16
N LEU A 183 17.30 7.59 -22.44
CA LEU A 183 16.45 7.61 -23.64
C LEU A 183 15.60 8.87 -23.73
N ARG A 184 14.98 9.24 -22.60
CA ARG A 184 14.17 10.46 -22.52
C ARG A 184 14.99 11.68 -22.88
N ARG A 185 16.20 11.83 -22.32
CA ARG A 185 17.09 12.95 -22.62
C ARG A 185 17.52 12.97 -24.09
N SER A 186 17.95 11.83 -24.63
CA SER A 186 18.34 11.70 -26.04
C SER A 186 17.20 12.12 -26.97
N ARG A 187 15.98 11.67 -26.69
CA ARG A 187 14.78 11.99 -27.48
C ARG A 187 14.33 13.44 -27.32
N GLU A 188 14.42 14.01 -26.12
CA GLU A 188 14.12 15.44 -25.88
C GLU A 188 15.07 16.34 -26.71
N MET A 189 16.35 15.99 -26.85
CA MET A 189 17.31 16.77 -27.67
C MET A 189 16.98 16.78 -29.17
N VAL A 190 16.38 15.72 -29.69
CA VAL A 190 15.97 15.62 -31.11
C VAL A 190 14.48 15.89 -31.33
N GLY A 191 13.76 16.35 -30.31
CA GLY A 191 12.31 16.64 -30.40
C GLY A 191 11.42 15.41 -30.60
N ALA A 192 11.91 14.21 -30.29
CA ALA A 192 11.17 12.97 -30.46
C ALA A 192 10.19 12.69 -29.30
N PRO A 193 9.11 11.91 -29.53
CA PRO A 193 8.14 11.59 -28.49
C PRO A 193 8.75 10.86 -27.28
N CYS A 194 8.32 11.26 -26.08
CA CYS A 194 8.74 10.63 -24.83
C CYS A 194 8.25 9.17 -24.71
N ILE A 195 9.12 8.28 -24.24
CA ILE A 195 8.76 6.89 -23.98
C ILE A 195 8.34 6.71 -22.52
N ASN A 196 7.25 5.96 -22.30
CA ASN A 196 6.83 5.57 -20.95
C ASN A 196 7.79 4.54 -20.34
N HIS A 197 8.25 4.78 -19.10
CA HIS A 197 9.12 3.85 -18.36
C HIS A 197 8.57 2.41 -18.25
N LYS A 198 7.24 2.22 -18.31
CA LYS A 198 6.61 0.88 -18.35
C LYS A 198 6.90 0.15 -19.66
N ARG A 199 6.95 0.87 -20.79
CA ARG A 199 7.33 0.31 -22.10
C ARG A 199 8.80 -0.12 -22.07
N VAL A 200 9.69 0.75 -21.59
CA VAL A 200 11.12 0.41 -21.42
C VAL A 200 11.30 -0.83 -20.54
N TYR A 201 10.59 -0.91 -19.41
CA TYR A 201 10.62 -2.10 -18.56
C TYR A 201 10.15 -3.37 -19.28
N ARG A 202 9.03 -3.30 -20.03
CA ARG A 202 8.50 -4.43 -20.78
C ARG A 202 9.51 -4.92 -21.82
N VAL A 203 10.03 -4.01 -22.65
CA VAL A 203 10.99 -4.32 -23.71
C VAL A 203 12.27 -4.91 -23.13
N MET A 204 12.85 -4.29 -22.10
CA MET A 204 14.04 -4.85 -21.44
C MET A 204 13.79 -6.22 -20.82
N ARG A 205 12.57 -6.50 -20.34
CA ARG A 205 12.22 -7.82 -19.80
C ARG A 205 12.10 -8.87 -20.91
N GLU A 206 11.43 -8.54 -22.00
CA GLU A 206 11.21 -9.43 -23.15
C GLU A 206 12.53 -9.77 -23.86
N HIS A 207 13.48 -8.83 -23.89
CA HIS A 207 14.82 -9.02 -24.46
C HIS A 207 15.89 -9.43 -23.44
N HIS A 208 15.51 -9.83 -22.23
CA HIS A 208 16.45 -10.29 -21.18
C HIS A 208 17.55 -9.29 -20.76
N LEU A 209 17.30 -7.99 -20.90
CA LEU A 209 18.22 -6.89 -20.57
C LEU A 209 18.09 -6.37 -19.12
N LEU A 210 17.21 -6.97 -18.31
CA LEU A 210 17.04 -6.56 -16.92
C LEU A 210 18.18 -7.08 -16.04
N LEU A 211 18.73 -6.19 -15.22
CA LEU A 211 19.70 -6.55 -14.19
C LEU A 211 19.14 -7.61 -13.24
N ARG A 212 19.93 -8.66 -13.00
CA ARG A 212 19.65 -9.65 -11.96
C ARG A 212 19.64 -8.93 -10.61
N ARG A 213 18.52 -9.03 -9.89
CA ARG A 213 18.45 -8.49 -8.52
C ARG A 213 19.32 -9.35 -7.61
N PRO A 214 20.38 -8.82 -6.99
CA PRO A 214 21.03 -9.53 -5.90
C PRO A 214 20.00 -9.72 -4.78
N GLY A 215 20.03 -10.87 -4.10
CA GLY A 215 19.23 -11.07 -2.90
C GLY A 215 19.54 -9.97 -1.89
N VAL A 216 18.61 -9.05 -1.68
CA VAL A 216 18.82 -7.89 -0.81
C VAL A 216 18.86 -8.41 0.63
N ARG A 217 20.02 -8.38 1.29
CA ARG A 217 20.07 -8.33 2.75
C ARG A 217 19.39 -7.03 3.17
N ARG A 218 18.18 -7.12 3.73
CA ARG A 218 17.47 -5.97 4.27
C ARG A 218 18.28 -5.43 5.43
N ASP A 219 18.85 -4.24 5.25
CA ASP A 219 19.41 -3.51 6.37
C ASP A 219 18.24 -3.08 7.28
N LYS A 220 18.30 -3.47 8.55
CA LYS A 220 17.18 -3.36 9.50
C LYS A 220 17.07 -1.98 10.13
N ARG A 221 18.02 -1.07 9.89
CA ARG A 221 18.04 0.25 10.52
C ARG A 221 17.43 1.32 9.60
N ARG A 222 16.15 1.66 9.86
CA ARG A 222 15.61 2.96 9.45
C ARG A 222 16.32 4.04 10.23
N HIS A 223 16.76 5.10 9.55
CA HIS A 223 17.40 6.24 10.17
C HIS A 223 16.80 7.53 9.60
N ASP A 224 16.69 8.53 10.48
CA ASP A 224 16.03 9.82 10.20
C ASP A 224 17.01 10.92 9.78
N GLY A 225 18.31 10.61 9.68
CA GLY A 225 19.35 11.57 9.29
C GLY A 225 19.25 11.97 7.82
N ARG A 226 18.79 13.19 7.54
CA ARG A 226 18.76 13.76 6.19
C ARG A 226 20.03 14.59 5.96
N VAL A 227 21.05 13.97 5.35
CA VAL A 227 22.30 14.67 4.94
C VAL A 227 22.06 15.60 3.76
N ALA A 228 21.08 15.29 2.91
CA ALA A 228 20.74 16.09 1.74
C ALA A 228 20.12 17.44 2.14
N VAL A 229 20.67 18.52 1.61
CA VAL A 229 20.23 19.90 1.82
C VAL A 229 19.43 20.40 0.61
N ASP A 230 18.53 21.35 0.84
CA ASP A 230 17.60 21.82 -0.20
C ASP A 230 18.21 22.89 -1.12
N ARG A 231 19.36 23.47 -0.74
CA ARG A 231 20.09 24.49 -1.53
C ARG A 231 21.53 24.05 -1.81
N SER A 232 21.95 24.26 -3.04
CA SER A 232 23.34 24.08 -3.48
C SER A 232 24.27 24.99 -2.66
N ASN A 233 25.50 24.54 -2.42
CA ASN A 233 26.52 25.26 -1.65
C ASN A 233 26.11 25.60 -0.20
N THR A 234 25.23 24.79 0.39
CA THR A 234 24.96 24.84 1.84
C THR A 234 25.83 23.83 2.58
N ARG A 235 25.99 22.64 2.03
CA ARG A 235 26.79 21.56 2.60
C ARG A 235 27.49 20.75 1.52
N TRP A 236 28.80 20.62 1.67
CA TRP A 236 29.62 19.69 0.90
C TRP A 236 30.03 18.54 1.81
N CYS A 237 30.18 17.35 1.24
CA CYS A 237 30.73 16.20 1.93
C CYS A 237 31.97 15.68 1.20
N SER A 238 32.92 15.17 1.96
CA SER A 238 34.13 14.54 1.44
C SER A 238 34.34 13.18 2.09
N ASP A 239 34.94 12.29 1.30
CA ASP A 239 35.36 10.94 1.70
C ASP A 239 36.43 10.47 0.71
N GLY A 240 37.00 9.29 0.98
CA GLY A 240 37.98 8.65 0.13
C GLY A 240 37.57 7.24 -0.28
N PHE A 241 38.11 6.76 -1.40
CA PHE A 241 38.01 5.35 -1.76
C PHE A 241 39.28 4.83 -2.43
N GLU A 242 39.60 3.57 -2.13
CA GLU A 242 40.76 2.89 -2.71
C GLU A 242 40.31 1.78 -3.69
N PHE A 243 41.07 1.60 -4.76
CA PHE A 243 41.06 0.42 -5.62
C PHE A 243 42.49 0.13 -6.14
N ARG A 244 42.70 -1.04 -6.74
CA ARG A 244 43.98 -1.42 -7.34
C ARG A 244 43.90 -1.46 -8.86
N CYS A 245 44.98 -1.02 -9.49
CA CYS A 245 45.24 -1.24 -10.92
C CYS A 245 45.60 -2.71 -11.15
N ASP A 246 45.61 -3.14 -12.41
CA ASP A 246 45.84 -4.53 -12.78
C ASP A 246 47.30 -4.96 -12.53
N ASP A 247 48.24 -4.01 -12.55
CA ASP A 247 49.65 -4.17 -12.09
C ASP A 247 49.81 -4.26 -10.55
N GLY A 248 48.72 -4.11 -9.80
CA GLY A 248 48.70 -4.13 -8.33
C GLY A 248 48.90 -2.76 -7.66
N THR A 249 49.22 -1.71 -8.40
CA THR A 249 49.42 -0.35 -7.87
C THR A 249 48.12 0.16 -7.23
N PRO A 250 48.13 0.53 -5.93
CA PRO A 250 46.95 1.08 -5.28
C PRO A 250 46.71 2.52 -5.73
N LEU A 251 45.46 2.87 -5.95
CA LEU A 251 45.03 4.24 -6.19
C LEU A 251 43.96 4.64 -5.17
N ARG A 252 44.23 5.75 -4.49
CA ARG A 252 43.38 6.31 -3.43
C ARG A 252 42.84 7.63 -3.91
N VAL A 253 41.52 7.73 -4.01
CA VAL A 253 40.80 8.89 -4.52
C VAL A 253 40.14 9.61 -3.35
N THR A 254 40.34 10.92 -3.25
CA THR A 254 39.64 11.83 -2.34
C THR A 254 38.79 12.78 -3.17
N PHE A 255 37.57 13.10 -2.74
CA PHE A 255 36.65 13.93 -3.52
C PHE A 255 35.84 14.90 -2.66
N ALA A 256 35.41 16.01 -3.26
CA ALA A 256 34.42 16.93 -2.73
C ALA A 256 33.09 16.75 -3.47
N LEU A 257 31.99 16.61 -2.75
CA LEU A 257 30.64 16.40 -3.31
C LEU A 257 29.64 17.39 -2.71
N ASP A 258 28.83 18.05 -3.54
CA ASP A 258 27.71 18.88 -3.06
C ASP A 258 26.52 18.01 -2.61
N CYS A 259 25.98 18.27 -1.42
CA CYS A 259 24.91 17.47 -0.84
C CYS A 259 23.51 17.75 -1.41
N CYS A 260 23.34 18.83 -2.18
CA CYS A 260 22.10 19.19 -2.85
C CYS A 260 22.07 18.61 -4.27
N ASP A 261 22.97 19.10 -5.12
CA ASP A 261 22.96 18.83 -6.56
C ASP A 261 23.75 17.58 -6.96
N ARG A 262 24.41 16.92 -5.99
CA ARG A 262 25.17 15.67 -6.18
C ARG A 262 26.40 15.83 -7.05
N GLU A 263 26.88 17.03 -7.33
CA GLU A 263 28.06 17.19 -8.16
C GLU A 263 29.32 16.81 -7.41
N ALA A 264 30.17 16.01 -8.05
CA ALA A 264 31.54 15.81 -7.60
C ALA A 264 32.36 17.01 -8.07
N ILE A 265 32.51 17.99 -7.19
CA ILE A 265 33.04 19.32 -7.50
C ILE A 265 34.52 19.21 -7.86
N SER A 266 35.29 18.50 -7.04
CA SER A 266 36.71 18.25 -7.27
C SER A 266 37.09 16.87 -6.75
N TRP A 267 38.21 16.35 -7.22
CA TRP A 267 38.79 15.10 -6.75
C TRP A 267 40.29 15.10 -7.02
N ALA A 268 41.01 14.32 -6.23
CA ALA A 268 42.42 14.06 -6.41
C ALA A 268 42.68 12.59 -6.13
N ALA A 269 43.73 12.04 -6.74
CA ALA A 269 44.09 10.65 -6.56
C ALA A 269 45.60 10.48 -6.43
N THR A 270 46.00 9.58 -5.53
CA THR A 270 47.40 9.33 -5.20
C THR A 270 47.68 7.83 -5.08
N THR A 271 48.91 7.45 -5.38
CA THR A 271 49.44 6.11 -5.09
C THR A 271 50.00 6.00 -3.67
N GLY A 272 50.33 7.13 -3.06
CA GLY A 272 50.77 7.26 -1.66
C GLY A 272 49.62 7.11 -0.65
N GLY A 273 49.88 7.38 0.63
CA GLY A 273 48.83 7.35 1.67
C GLY A 273 47.81 8.49 1.53
N HIS A 274 46.67 8.37 2.20
CA HIS A 274 45.72 9.50 2.36
C HIS A 274 46.37 10.55 3.27
N SER A 275 46.94 11.61 2.69
CA SER A 275 47.55 12.72 3.42
C SER A 275 46.59 13.90 3.58
N GLY A 276 46.82 14.72 4.60
CA GLY A 276 46.10 15.98 4.76
C GLY A 276 46.33 16.96 3.59
N ASP A 277 47.47 16.85 2.89
CA ASP A 277 47.78 17.68 1.72
C ASP A 277 46.79 17.44 0.57
N VAL A 278 46.52 16.16 0.24
CA VAL A 278 45.56 15.81 -0.82
C VAL A 278 44.15 16.33 -0.47
N VAL A 279 43.76 16.27 0.81
CA VAL A 279 42.47 16.81 1.26
C VAL A 279 42.42 18.33 1.08
N ARG A 280 43.49 19.05 1.43
CA ARG A 280 43.59 20.50 1.25
C ARG A 280 43.55 20.89 -0.24
N ASP A 281 44.26 20.16 -1.09
CA ASP A 281 44.24 20.39 -2.54
C ASP A 281 42.82 20.21 -3.12
N VAL A 282 42.10 19.17 -2.67
CA VAL A 282 40.70 18.92 -3.05
C VAL A 282 39.80 20.06 -2.59
N MET A 283 39.97 20.55 -1.36
CA MET A 283 39.19 21.69 -0.84
C MET A 283 39.42 22.96 -1.68
N LEU A 284 40.67 23.32 -1.93
CA LEU A 284 41.03 24.51 -2.71
C LEU A 284 40.47 24.40 -4.13
N ALA A 285 40.73 23.28 -4.81
CA ALA A 285 40.24 23.03 -6.16
C ALA A 285 38.70 23.04 -6.22
N ALA A 286 38.00 22.58 -5.17
CA ALA A 286 36.53 22.64 -5.12
C ALA A 286 36.03 24.07 -5.10
N VAL A 287 36.62 24.93 -4.26
CA VAL A 287 36.21 26.34 -4.14
C VAL A 287 36.53 27.09 -5.44
N GLU A 288 37.72 26.90 -6.01
CA GLU A 288 38.12 27.52 -7.28
C GLU A 288 37.21 27.11 -8.44
N GLN A 289 36.94 25.80 -8.60
CA GLN A 289 36.08 25.32 -9.68
C GLN A 289 34.62 25.77 -9.50
N ARG A 290 34.16 25.92 -8.26
CA ARG A 290 32.78 26.29 -7.97
C ARG A 290 32.52 27.79 -8.11
N PHE A 291 33.45 28.62 -7.65
CA PHE A 291 33.23 30.06 -7.48
C PHE A 291 34.18 30.93 -8.30
N GLY A 292 35.24 30.36 -8.88
CA GLY A 292 36.29 31.11 -9.56
C GLY A 292 37.15 31.95 -8.60
N THR A 293 37.08 31.67 -7.30
CA THR A 293 37.78 32.37 -6.22
C THR A 293 38.44 31.36 -5.29
N THR A 294 39.32 31.83 -4.41
CA THR A 294 39.98 31.00 -3.39
C THR A 294 39.22 30.98 -2.05
N GLN A 295 38.14 31.74 -1.92
CA GLN A 295 37.34 31.81 -0.71
C GLN A 295 35.85 31.90 -1.06
N THR A 296 35.00 31.24 -0.25
CA THR A 296 33.55 31.30 -0.41
C THR A 296 32.98 32.60 0.16
N ALA A 297 31.94 33.14 -0.47
CA ALA A 297 31.26 34.35 0.01
C ALA A 297 30.43 34.10 1.29
N GLN A 298 30.03 32.85 1.51
CA GLN A 298 29.26 32.39 2.66
C GLN A 298 29.89 31.13 3.22
N ALA A 299 29.72 30.89 4.52
CA ALA A 299 30.18 29.66 5.14
C ALA A 299 29.45 28.45 4.52
N ILE A 300 30.21 27.43 4.11
CA ILE A 300 29.68 26.16 3.60
C ILE A 300 30.07 25.06 4.57
N GLU A 301 29.11 24.26 5.01
CA GLU A 301 29.38 23.13 5.89
C GLU A 301 30.21 22.07 5.14
N TRP A 302 31.33 21.66 5.71
CA TRP A 302 32.22 20.63 5.16
C TRP A 302 32.14 19.37 6.02
N LEU A 303 31.32 18.41 5.57
CA LEU A 303 31.01 17.19 6.30
C LEU A 303 31.95 16.04 5.94
N THR A 304 32.63 15.48 6.93
CA THR A 304 33.55 14.35 6.76
C THR A 304 33.36 13.29 7.84
N ASP A 305 33.98 12.13 7.65
CA ASP A 305 34.19 11.20 8.74
C ASP A 305 35.29 11.69 9.71
N ASN A 306 35.63 10.85 10.69
CA ASN A 306 36.69 11.13 11.66
C ASN A 306 38.07 10.64 11.18
N GLY A 307 38.30 10.54 9.86
CA GLY A 307 39.59 10.17 9.31
C GLY A 307 40.70 11.13 9.73
N SER A 308 41.91 10.62 9.99
CA SER A 308 43.04 11.39 10.52
C SER A 308 43.37 12.63 9.67
N ALA A 309 43.28 12.52 8.34
CA ALA A 309 43.51 13.62 7.41
C ALA A 309 42.50 14.78 7.55
N TYR A 310 41.27 14.47 7.96
CA TYR A 310 40.17 15.44 8.12
C TYR A 310 40.14 16.10 9.52
N ILE A 311 40.56 15.36 10.56
CA ILE A 311 40.63 15.89 11.93
C ILE A 311 41.92 16.67 12.20
N ASP A 312 42.93 16.56 11.32
CA ASP A 312 44.18 17.31 11.42
C ASP A 312 43.95 18.82 11.58
N HIS A 313 44.68 19.43 12.50
CA HIS A 313 44.53 20.84 12.84
C HIS A 313 44.82 21.74 11.63
N ARG A 314 45.85 21.42 10.84
CA ARG A 314 46.20 22.23 9.65
C ARG A 314 45.10 22.15 8.60
N THR A 315 44.55 20.95 8.35
CA THR A 315 43.42 20.77 7.43
C THR A 315 42.17 21.54 7.90
N ARG A 316 41.82 21.46 9.19
CA ARG A 316 40.66 22.20 9.73
C ARG A 316 40.84 23.71 9.70
N SER A 317 42.06 24.20 9.91
CA SER A 317 42.36 25.64 9.83
C SER A 317 42.27 26.13 8.40
N PHE A 318 42.90 25.41 7.47
CA PHE A 318 42.84 25.70 6.04
C PHE A 318 41.42 25.68 5.48
N ALA A 319 40.59 24.72 5.87
CA ALA A 319 39.18 24.69 5.49
C ALA A 319 38.45 26.00 5.88
N ARG A 320 38.70 26.53 7.09
CA ARG A 320 38.09 27.79 7.53
C ARG A 320 38.59 29.01 6.75
N GLU A 321 39.87 29.02 6.37
CA GLU A 321 40.43 30.07 5.50
C GLU A 321 39.72 30.13 4.14
N LEU A 322 39.34 28.97 3.59
CA LEU A 322 38.55 28.87 2.36
C LEU A 322 37.07 29.21 2.54
N GLY A 323 36.59 29.41 3.78
CA GLY A 323 35.17 29.61 4.11
C GLY A 323 34.36 28.31 4.24
N LEU A 324 35.04 27.18 4.44
CA LEU A 324 34.44 25.88 4.74
C LEU A 324 34.41 25.62 6.25
N GLU A 325 33.25 25.27 6.79
CA GLU A 325 33.07 24.97 8.22
C GLU A 325 33.22 23.46 8.48
N PRO A 326 34.30 22.99 9.16
CA PRO A 326 34.54 21.56 9.30
C PRO A 326 33.59 20.90 10.31
N LEU A 327 32.74 20.00 9.81
CA LEU A 327 31.82 19.17 10.58
C LEU A 327 32.22 17.69 10.47
N THR A 328 32.34 17.00 11.60
CA THR A 328 32.61 15.56 11.60
C THR A 328 31.39 14.77 12.00
N THR A 329 31.24 13.58 11.41
CA THR A 329 30.17 12.66 11.79
C THR A 329 30.33 12.19 13.24
N PRO A 330 29.23 11.94 13.97
CA PRO A 330 29.29 11.29 15.28
C PRO A 330 30.03 9.96 15.19
N VAL A 331 30.87 9.69 16.19
CA VAL A 331 31.66 8.45 16.28
C VAL A 331 30.73 7.24 16.21
N ARG A 332 31.04 6.28 15.31
CA ARG A 332 30.24 5.06 15.01
C ARG A 332 28.88 5.30 14.33
N SER A 333 28.71 6.42 13.61
CA SER A 333 27.53 6.67 12.78
C SER A 333 27.89 6.81 11.29
N PRO A 334 28.32 5.73 10.61
CA PRO A 334 28.69 5.76 9.17
C PRO A 334 27.56 6.34 8.30
N GLN A 335 26.31 6.12 8.68
CA GLN A 335 25.12 6.65 7.98
C GLN A 335 25.04 8.19 7.93
N SER A 336 25.82 8.90 8.77
CA SER A 336 25.83 10.37 8.81
C SER A 336 26.55 11.00 7.61
N ASN A 337 27.36 10.24 6.86
CA ASN A 337 27.93 10.65 5.57
C ASN A 337 27.42 9.78 4.42
N GLY A 338 26.16 9.32 4.50
CA GLY A 338 25.57 8.39 3.52
C GLY A 338 25.53 8.90 2.07
N MET A 339 25.71 10.21 1.87
CA MET A 339 25.85 10.84 0.56
C MET A 339 27.16 10.46 -0.12
N ALA A 340 28.28 10.64 0.60
CA ALA A 340 29.60 10.25 0.16
C ALA A 340 29.68 8.73 -0.01
N GLU A 341 29.14 7.94 0.92
CA GLU A 341 29.10 6.47 0.79
C GLU A 341 28.34 6.03 -0.46
N SER A 342 27.18 6.64 -0.73
CA SER A 342 26.40 6.36 -1.94
C SER A 342 27.15 6.76 -3.21
N PHE A 343 27.94 7.85 -3.17
CA PHE A 343 28.80 8.25 -4.27
C PHE A 343 29.91 7.23 -4.51
N VAL A 344 30.66 6.85 -3.46
CA VAL A 344 31.72 5.83 -3.53
C VAL A 344 31.18 4.52 -4.12
N LYS A 345 30.02 4.07 -3.66
CA LYS A 345 29.37 2.87 -4.20
C LYS A 345 29.02 3.02 -5.68
N THR A 346 28.56 4.20 -6.09
CA THR A 346 28.23 4.51 -7.49
C THR A 346 29.47 4.52 -8.36
N MET A 347 30.55 5.16 -7.91
CA MET A 347 31.83 5.21 -8.62
C MET A 347 32.44 3.83 -8.78
N LYS A 348 32.56 3.07 -7.67
CA LYS A 348 33.13 1.72 -7.70
C LYS A 348 32.33 0.77 -8.58
N HIS A 349 31.01 0.75 -8.41
CA HIS A 349 30.16 -0.22 -9.11
C HIS A 349 30.00 0.12 -10.59
N ASN A 350 29.77 1.38 -10.96
CA ASN A 350 29.39 1.71 -12.33
C ASN A 350 30.59 2.07 -13.22
N TYR A 351 31.71 2.51 -12.64
CA TYR A 351 32.84 3.04 -13.40
C TYR A 351 34.10 2.21 -13.16
N VAL A 352 34.60 2.17 -11.92
CA VAL A 352 35.88 1.49 -11.61
C VAL A 352 35.86 0.00 -11.94
N ALA A 353 34.72 -0.67 -11.76
CA ALA A 353 34.57 -2.09 -12.06
C ALA A 353 34.68 -2.44 -13.55
N TYR A 354 34.49 -1.47 -14.45
CA TYR A 354 34.40 -1.70 -15.91
C TYR A 354 35.39 -0.89 -16.73
N MET A 355 36.18 -0.01 -16.10
CA MET A 355 37.21 0.75 -16.80
C MET A 355 38.51 -0.05 -16.90
N ASP A 356 39.22 0.14 -18.01
CA ASP A 356 40.60 -0.34 -18.14
C ASP A 356 41.50 0.38 -17.15
N LYS A 357 42.32 -0.38 -16.43
CA LYS A 357 43.21 0.15 -15.38
C LYS A 357 44.53 -0.65 -15.28
N PRO A 358 45.28 -0.80 -16.40
CA PRO A 358 46.53 -1.56 -16.40
C PRO A 358 47.56 -0.99 -15.41
N ASP A 359 47.65 0.33 -15.35
CA ASP A 359 48.58 1.10 -14.51
C ASP A 359 47.91 2.37 -13.95
N ALA A 360 48.59 3.02 -12.98
CA ALA A 360 48.06 4.21 -12.32
C ALA A 360 47.82 5.41 -13.26
N PRO A 361 48.74 5.79 -14.18
CA PRO A 361 48.48 6.86 -15.14
C PRO A 361 47.22 6.63 -16.00
N THR A 362 47.03 5.40 -16.49
CA THR A 362 45.86 5.03 -17.29
C THR A 362 44.59 5.09 -16.43
N ALA A 363 44.63 4.54 -15.22
CA ALA A 363 43.50 4.58 -14.28
C ALA A 363 43.09 6.02 -13.93
N LEU A 364 44.06 6.93 -13.74
CA LEU A 364 43.80 8.36 -13.50
C LEU A 364 43.09 9.02 -14.67
N SER A 365 43.54 8.78 -15.90
CA SER A 365 42.89 9.29 -17.12
C SER A 365 41.45 8.77 -17.25
N ARG A 366 41.22 7.48 -16.97
CA ARG A 366 39.87 6.89 -16.97
C ARG A 366 38.98 7.44 -15.86
N LEU A 367 39.53 7.72 -14.68
CA LEU A 367 38.80 8.39 -13.60
C LEU A 367 38.34 9.79 -14.03
N ALA A 368 39.17 10.58 -14.69
CA ALA A 368 38.76 11.90 -15.18
C ALA A 368 37.53 11.81 -16.10
N ILE A 369 37.53 10.87 -17.04
CA ILE A 369 36.37 10.58 -17.91
C ILE A 369 35.15 10.15 -17.07
N ALA A 370 35.36 9.32 -16.05
CA ALA A 370 34.29 8.83 -15.18
C ALA A 370 33.64 9.93 -14.35
N PHE A 371 34.43 10.83 -13.74
CA PHE A 371 33.94 11.98 -12.96
C PHE A 371 33.17 12.95 -13.86
N GLU A 372 33.69 13.24 -15.05
CA GLU A 372 32.99 14.10 -16.01
C GLU A 372 31.67 13.47 -16.47
N HIS A 373 31.69 12.17 -16.80
CA HIS A 373 30.46 11.44 -17.13
C HIS A 373 29.48 11.41 -15.95
N TYR A 374 29.96 11.26 -14.71
CA TYR A 374 29.13 11.33 -13.52
C TYR A 374 28.38 12.67 -13.43
N ASN A 375 29.12 13.78 -13.54
CA ASN A 375 28.57 15.13 -13.41
C ASN A 375 27.67 15.55 -14.58
N GLU A 376 27.98 15.12 -15.81
CA GLU A 376 27.26 15.53 -17.01
C GLU A 376 26.13 14.58 -17.39
N ARG A 377 26.29 13.27 -17.17
CA ARG A 377 25.43 12.25 -17.80
C ARG A 377 24.71 11.32 -16.82
N HIS A 378 25.22 11.10 -15.61
CA HIS A 378 24.67 10.10 -14.69
C HIS A 378 23.28 10.51 -14.15
N PRO A 379 22.22 9.74 -14.39
CA PRO A 379 20.88 10.11 -13.91
C PRO A 379 20.68 9.78 -12.42
N HIS A 380 20.33 10.79 -11.63
CA HIS A 380 20.05 10.64 -10.20
C HIS A 380 18.55 10.65 -9.90
N LYS A 381 18.03 9.59 -9.27
CA LYS A 381 16.61 9.54 -8.85
C LYS A 381 16.22 10.73 -7.97
N ALA A 382 17.11 11.17 -7.06
CA ALA A 382 16.87 12.32 -6.18
C ALA A 382 16.70 13.63 -6.96
N LEU A 383 17.38 13.76 -8.12
CA LEU A 383 17.34 14.94 -8.98
C LEU A 383 16.32 14.78 -10.12
N LYS A 384 15.26 13.98 -9.91
CA LYS A 384 14.26 13.64 -10.93
C LYS A 384 14.88 13.05 -12.22
N TYR A 385 15.96 12.29 -12.05
CA TYR A 385 16.77 11.66 -13.11
C TYR A 385 17.57 12.61 -14.02
N ARG A 386 17.76 13.87 -13.61
CA ARG A 386 18.79 14.73 -14.19
C ARG A 386 20.19 14.34 -13.70
N SER A 387 21.21 14.71 -14.48
CA SER A 387 22.59 14.70 -13.99
C SER A 387 22.87 15.87 -13.04
N PRO A 388 23.96 15.81 -12.25
CA PRO A 388 24.30 16.89 -11.32
C PRO A 388 24.37 18.28 -11.98
N ARG A 389 25.11 18.40 -13.10
CA ARG A 389 25.26 19.69 -13.78
C ARG A 389 24.04 20.10 -14.59
N GLU A 390 23.22 19.16 -15.07
CA GLU A 390 21.91 19.48 -15.64
C GLU A 390 20.97 20.07 -14.58
N PHE A 391 20.94 19.48 -13.40
CA PHE A 391 20.13 19.97 -12.29
C PHE A 391 20.55 21.39 -11.89
N ARG A 392 21.87 21.63 -11.77
CA ARG A 392 22.43 22.93 -11.45
C ARG A 392 22.11 23.98 -12.52
N ARG A 393 22.31 23.68 -13.81
CA ARG A 393 21.96 24.56 -14.93
C ARG A 393 20.47 24.93 -14.93
N ALA A 394 19.60 23.95 -14.67
CA ALA A 394 18.16 24.18 -14.59
C ALA A 394 17.76 25.05 -13.37
N ALA A 395 18.43 24.88 -12.23
CA ALA A 395 18.19 25.71 -11.04
C ALA A 395 18.64 27.16 -11.27
N ALA A 396 19.80 27.37 -11.90
CA ALA A 396 20.30 28.69 -12.26
C ALA A 396 19.41 29.41 -13.30
N SER A 397 18.77 28.67 -14.22
CA SER A 397 17.85 29.25 -15.21
C SER A 397 16.46 29.58 -14.64
N SER A 398 16.16 29.11 -13.43
CA SER A 398 14.88 29.34 -12.75
C SER A 398 14.94 30.51 -11.75
N THR A 399 16.12 31.13 -11.61
CA THR A 399 16.39 32.32 -10.81
C THR A 399 16.67 33.46 -11.77
#